data_AF-A0A173RUF8-F1
#
_entry.id   AF-A0A173RUF8-F1
#
_cell.length_a   1.000
_cell.length_b   1.000
_cell.length_c   1.000
_cell.angle_alpha   90.00
_cell.angle_beta   90.00
_cell.angle_gamma   90.00
#
_symmetry.space_group_name_H-M   'P 1'
#
loop_
_entity.id
_entity.type
_entity.pdbx_description
1 polymer ?
#
loop_
_entity_poly.entity_id
_entity_poly.type
_entity_poly.pdbx_seq_one_letter_code
_entity_poly.pdbx_strand_id
1 'polypeptide(L)'
;MDMREQKFGIEIEMTGITRQRAAEVMAAYFSSAASYDGGSYEVYSVRDAAGRRWKVMYDSSIEAQKKGGGYAGSEYKVEFVSPICEYADIPVIQELIRQLRHAGAVAGKNTGIHVHINAAPHDARTLRNITNIMYSKEDLIYKALQVDVEREHRYCQKVEEDFLQELNRKKPKSLEEVSRIWYKGVDGRHRHYHESRYHCLNLHSVFQKGTIEFRLFNSTTHAGKIKAYIQLCLAISAQALNQKCASRIKTASTNEKYTFRTWLLRLGMIGDEFKTARKFLLENLEGGIAWKDPEQAVRQKERLRAMKEKKELEIGHAQQADSMEEEVPEDAQGMNMTM
;
A
#
# COMPACT_ATOMS: atom_id res chain seq x y z
N MET A 1 -14.76 1.73 -13.27
CA MET A 1 -13.31 1.54 -13.48
C MET A 1 -12.80 0.50 -12.50
N ASP A 2 -12.33 -0.64 -12.99
CA ASP A 2 -11.61 -1.60 -12.16
C ASP A 2 -10.20 -1.06 -11.86
N MET A 3 -9.64 -1.36 -10.68
CA MET A 3 -8.28 -0.95 -10.34
C MET A 3 -7.23 -1.51 -11.30
N ARG A 4 -7.49 -2.68 -11.89
CA ARG A 4 -6.61 -3.42 -12.81
C ARG A 4 -6.56 -2.85 -14.23
N GLU A 5 -7.53 -2.01 -14.59
CA GLU A 5 -7.60 -1.34 -15.90
C GLU A 5 -6.79 -0.04 -15.95
N GLN A 6 -6.31 0.43 -14.80
CA GLN A 6 -5.57 1.68 -14.71
C GLN A 6 -4.10 1.50 -15.10
N LYS A 7 -3.57 2.49 -15.81
CA LYS A 7 -2.14 2.60 -16.10
C LYS A 7 -1.41 3.32 -14.98
N PHE A 8 -0.19 2.91 -14.70
CA PHE A 8 0.65 3.52 -13.69
C PHE A 8 2.12 3.57 -14.10
N GLY A 9 2.92 4.32 -13.36
CA GLY A 9 4.38 4.25 -13.37
C GLY A 9 4.89 4.18 -11.94
N ILE A 10 6.13 3.73 -11.76
CA ILE A 10 6.78 3.69 -10.45
C ILE A 10 8.24 4.15 -10.55
N GLU A 11 8.63 4.98 -9.59
CA GLU A 11 10.00 5.42 -9.34
C GLU A 11 10.44 4.79 -8.00
N ILE A 12 11.62 4.15 -7.98
CA ILE A 12 12.17 3.47 -6.80
C ILE A 12 13.61 3.91 -6.61
N GLU A 13 13.86 4.69 -5.57
CA GLU A 13 15.18 5.15 -5.21
C GLU A 13 15.92 4.08 -4.39
N MET A 14 17.18 3.81 -4.74
CA MET A 14 18.01 2.80 -4.12
C MET A 14 19.50 3.16 -4.20
N THR A 15 20.31 2.40 -3.45
CA THR A 15 21.77 2.50 -3.43
C THR A 15 22.38 1.11 -3.22
N GLY A 16 23.67 0.98 -2.93
CA GLY A 16 24.36 -0.31 -2.78
C GLY A 16 24.70 -1.03 -4.09
N ILE A 17 24.20 -0.52 -5.21
CA ILE A 17 24.49 -0.97 -6.58
C ILE A 17 24.80 0.26 -7.45
N THR A 18 25.67 0.12 -8.44
CA THR A 18 25.90 1.20 -9.42
C THR A 18 24.77 1.25 -10.45
N ARG A 19 24.50 2.42 -11.04
CA ARG A 19 23.53 2.55 -12.16
C ARG A 19 23.82 1.60 -13.31
N GLN A 20 25.08 1.52 -13.74
CA GLN A 20 25.49 0.60 -14.80
C GLN A 20 25.17 -0.85 -14.43
N ARG A 21 25.53 -1.27 -13.21
CA ARG A 21 25.29 -2.65 -12.77
C ARG A 21 23.79 -2.95 -12.63
N ALA A 22 23.00 -1.99 -12.18
CA ALA A 22 21.54 -2.12 -12.14
C ALA A 22 20.95 -2.29 -13.55
N ALA A 23 21.43 -1.52 -14.53
CA ALA A 23 21.02 -1.66 -15.92
C ALA A 23 21.40 -3.03 -16.51
N GLU A 24 22.61 -3.54 -16.23
CA GLU A 24 23.03 -4.89 -16.64
C GLU A 24 22.14 -6.00 -16.06
N VAL A 25 21.76 -5.88 -14.79
CA VAL A 25 20.85 -6.83 -14.13
C VAL A 25 19.47 -6.82 -14.78
N MET A 26 18.94 -5.63 -15.08
CA MET A 26 17.67 -5.48 -15.80
C MET A 26 17.77 -6.04 -17.24
N ALA A 27 18.87 -5.79 -17.92
CA ALA A 27 19.15 -6.28 -19.28
C ALA A 27 19.18 -7.81 -19.32
N ALA A 28 19.85 -8.44 -18.35
CA ALA A 28 19.86 -9.89 -18.22
C ALA A 28 18.45 -10.46 -18.01
N TYR A 29 17.64 -9.85 -17.14
CA TYR A 29 16.25 -10.29 -16.91
C TYR A 29 15.40 -10.22 -18.20
N PHE A 30 15.52 -9.14 -18.95
CA PHE A 30 14.77 -8.96 -20.20
C PHE A 30 15.36 -9.67 -21.41
N SER A 31 16.50 -10.37 -21.26
CA SER A 31 17.27 -10.89 -22.40
C SER A 31 17.54 -9.81 -23.46
N SER A 32 17.88 -8.61 -23.00
CA SER A 32 18.15 -7.41 -23.81
C SER A 32 19.55 -6.88 -23.51
N ALA A 33 19.98 -5.84 -24.22
CA ALA A 33 21.15 -5.04 -23.89
C ALA A 33 20.77 -3.80 -23.06
N ALA A 34 21.68 -3.36 -22.20
CA ALA A 34 21.63 -2.05 -21.58
C ALA A 34 22.25 -1.00 -22.52
N SER A 35 21.63 0.18 -22.57
CA SER A 35 22.11 1.35 -23.30
C SER A 35 22.43 2.46 -22.31
N TYR A 36 23.57 3.14 -22.49
CA TYR A 36 23.83 4.41 -21.81
C TYR A 36 23.30 5.55 -22.68
N ASP A 37 22.26 6.21 -22.21
CA ASP A 37 21.55 7.27 -22.95
C ASP A 37 22.13 8.68 -22.61
N GLY A 38 22.97 8.78 -21.56
CA GLY A 38 23.63 10.03 -21.16
C GLY A 38 22.72 11.05 -20.50
N GLY A 39 23.05 12.35 -20.68
CA GLY A 39 22.31 13.49 -20.13
C GLY A 39 22.66 13.83 -18.67
N SER A 40 22.07 14.90 -18.13
CA SER A 40 22.32 15.39 -16.76
C SER A 40 21.95 14.38 -15.67
N TYR A 41 21.12 13.39 -16.01
CA TYR A 41 20.72 12.30 -15.12
C TYR A 41 21.47 10.99 -15.39
N GLU A 42 22.49 10.99 -16.25
CA GLU A 42 23.35 9.82 -16.51
C GLU A 42 22.54 8.53 -16.74
N VAL A 43 21.56 8.60 -17.63
CA VAL A 43 20.51 7.59 -17.77
C VAL A 43 21.07 6.34 -18.43
N TYR A 44 20.72 5.18 -17.86
CA TYR A 44 20.77 3.91 -18.56
C TYR A 44 19.35 3.43 -18.85
N SER A 45 19.14 2.81 -20.01
CA SER A 45 17.87 2.19 -20.36
C SER A 45 18.01 0.75 -20.85
N VAL A 46 16.96 -0.02 -20.62
CA VAL A 46 16.79 -1.40 -21.09
C VAL A 46 15.40 -1.51 -21.72
N ARG A 47 15.31 -2.19 -22.86
CA ARG A 47 14.02 -2.45 -23.51
C ARG A 47 13.48 -3.81 -23.08
N ASP A 48 12.18 -3.86 -22.80
CA ASP A 48 11.48 -5.14 -22.68
C ASP A 48 11.10 -5.70 -24.06
N ALA A 49 10.48 -6.88 -24.08
CA ALA A 49 10.02 -7.54 -25.31
C ALA A 49 9.01 -6.71 -26.13
N ALA A 50 8.29 -5.78 -25.49
CA ALA A 50 7.37 -4.85 -26.15
C ALA A 50 8.07 -3.55 -26.60
N GLY A 51 9.40 -3.45 -26.46
CA GLY A 51 10.20 -2.29 -26.82
C GLY A 51 10.04 -1.11 -25.87
N ARG A 52 9.33 -1.26 -24.73
CA ARG A 52 9.16 -0.22 -23.72
C ARG A 52 10.47 -0.04 -22.96
N ARG A 53 10.80 1.20 -22.63
CA ARG A 53 12.07 1.53 -21.96
C ARG A 53 11.89 1.57 -20.44
N TRP A 54 12.62 0.71 -19.77
CA TRP A 54 12.87 0.74 -18.32
C TRP A 54 14.19 1.46 -18.08
N LYS A 55 14.26 2.29 -17.04
CA LYS A 55 15.43 3.15 -16.82
C LYS A 55 16.01 2.99 -15.42
N VAL A 56 17.30 3.26 -15.31
CA VAL A 56 17.96 3.62 -14.06
C VAL A 56 18.74 4.92 -14.28
N MET A 57 18.62 5.86 -13.36
CA MET A 57 19.16 7.22 -13.53
C MET A 57 19.69 7.80 -12.23
N TYR A 58 20.48 8.86 -12.36
CA TYR A 58 21.06 9.60 -11.23
C TYR A 58 19.98 10.40 -10.54
N ASP A 59 19.90 10.27 -9.22
CA ASP A 59 19.18 11.20 -8.37
C ASP A 59 20.15 11.76 -7.32
N SER A 60 20.38 13.07 -7.37
CA SER A 60 21.29 13.76 -6.45
C SER A 60 20.83 13.71 -5.00
N SER A 61 19.51 13.51 -4.77
CA SER A 61 18.90 13.45 -3.46
C SER A 61 19.37 12.24 -2.63
N ILE A 62 19.74 11.13 -3.28
CA ILE A 62 20.08 9.86 -2.63
C ILE A 62 21.44 9.96 -1.91
N GLU A 63 21.53 9.41 -0.69
CA GLU A 63 22.80 9.18 0.00
C GLU A 63 23.42 7.88 -0.51
N ALA A 64 24.60 8.00 -1.12
CA ALA A 64 25.31 6.87 -1.71
C ALA A 64 26.02 6.04 -0.64
N GLN A 65 25.73 4.74 -0.61
CA GLN A 65 26.42 3.78 0.24
C GLN A 65 26.68 2.46 -0.50
N LYS A 66 27.70 1.72 -0.07
CA LYS A 66 27.95 0.36 -0.54
C LYS A 66 27.04 -0.63 0.19
N LYS A 67 26.85 -1.82 -0.40
CA LYS A 67 26.20 -2.94 0.30
C LYS A 67 27.01 -3.30 1.54
N GLY A 68 26.36 -3.39 2.70
CA GLY A 68 27.02 -3.62 3.99
C GLY A 68 27.50 -2.35 4.70
N GLY A 69 27.24 -1.18 4.12
CA GLY A 69 27.60 0.13 4.68
C GLY A 69 28.88 0.71 4.08
N GLY A 70 29.22 1.93 4.52
CA GLY A 70 30.38 2.68 4.04
C GLY A 70 30.08 3.57 2.83
N TYR A 71 30.97 4.54 2.62
CA TYR A 71 30.83 5.57 1.60
C TYR A 71 30.90 4.99 0.17
N ALA A 72 30.07 5.53 -0.72
CA ALA A 72 30.08 5.24 -2.14
C ALA A 72 29.98 6.53 -2.98
N GLY A 73 30.40 6.46 -4.24
CA GLY A 73 30.35 7.59 -5.16
C GLY A 73 28.96 7.83 -5.77
N SER A 74 28.85 8.86 -6.61
CA SER A 74 27.59 9.27 -7.25
C SER A 74 26.97 8.18 -8.12
N GLU A 75 27.76 7.22 -8.62
CA GLU A 75 27.32 6.08 -9.40
C GLU A 75 26.37 5.15 -8.64
N TYR A 76 26.38 5.19 -7.30
CA TYR A 76 25.50 4.44 -6.40
C TYR A 76 24.20 5.18 -6.02
N LYS A 77 23.98 6.37 -6.58
CA LYS A 77 22.70 7.08 -6.46
C LYS A 77 21.80 6.67 -7.62
N VAL A 78 20.90 5.71 -7.37
CA VAL A 78 20.14 5.02 -8.41
C VAL A 78 18.65 5.21 -8.19
N GLU A 79 17.99 5.86 -9.15
CA GLU A 79 16.53 5.85 -9.27
C GLU A 79 16.13 4.89 -10.40
N PHE A 80 15.38 3.84 -10.06
CA PHE A 80 14.73 2.97 -11.05
C PHE A 80 13.40 3.59 -11.48
N VAL A 81 13.17 3.70 -12.78
CA VAL A 81 11.96 4.30 -13.36
C VAL A 81 11.33 3.36 -14.38
N SER A 82 10.09 2.97 -14.14
CA SER A 82 9.34 2.11 -15.06
C SER A 82 8.86 2.87 -16.31
N PRO A 83 8.56 2.19 -17.42
CA PRO A 83 7.67 2.74 -18.45
C PRO A 83 6.25 2.90 -17.88
N ILE A 84 5.32 3.39 -18.72
CA ILE A 84 3.90 3.25 -18.43
C ILE A 84 3.56 1.75 -18.38
N CYS A 85 3.15 1.32 -17.19
CA CYS A 85 2.83 -0.04 -16.83
C CYS A 85 1.31 -0.25 -16.78
N GLU A 86 0.92 -1.51 -16.96
CA GLU A 86 -0.41 -2.04 -16.71
C GLU A 86 -0.36 -2.98 -15.50
N TYR A 87 -1.51 -3.40 -14.99
CA TYR A 87 -1.56 -4.25 -13.79
C TYR A 87 -0.77 -5.55 -13.92
N ALA A 88 -0.72 -6.11 -15.14
CA ALA A 88 0.04 -7.31 -15.48
C ALA A 88 1.56 -7.13 -15.38
N ASP A 89 2.08 -5.89 -15.29
CA ASP A 89 3.51 -5.61 -15.14
C ASP A 89 3.97 -5.67 -13.67
N ILE A 90 3.05 -5.77 -12.69
CA ILE A 90 3.42 -5.87 -11.27
C ILE A 90 4.39 -7.05 -11.00
N PRO A 91 4.17 -8.28 -11.50
CA PRO A 91 5.12 -9.37 -11.34
C PRO A 91 6.50 -9.09 -11.93
N VAL A 92 6.59 -8.35 -13.05
CA VAL A 92 7.86 -7.94 -13.66
C VAL A 92 8.61 -7.00 -12.73
N ILE A 93 7.94 -5.98 -12.19
CA ILE A 93 8.52 -5.04 -11.21
C ILE A 93 9.01 -5.80 -9.98
N GLN A 94 8.21 -6.76 -9.48
CA GLN A 94 8.60 -7.58 -8.34
C GLN A 94 9.89 -8.36 -8.61
N GLU A 95 10.01 -8.96 -9.80
CA GLU A 95 11.17 -9.77 -10.14
C GLU A 95 12.42 -8.93 -10.38
N LEU A 96 12.31 -7.81 -11.09
CA LEU A 96 13.42 -6.86 -11.24
C LEU A 96 13.97 -6.41 -9.88
N ILE A 97 13.09 -6.09 -8.93
CA ILE A 97 13.54 -5.69 -7.59
C ILE A 97 14.21 -6.83 -6.82
N ARG A 98 13.74 -8.08 -6.97
CA ARG A 98 14.44 -9.24 -6.37
C ARG A 98 15.84 -9.39 -6.96
N GLN A 99 15.98 -9.29 -8.28
CA GLN A 99 17.26 -9.42 -8.96
C GLN A 99 18.22 -8.28 -8.58
N LEU A 100 17.74 -7.04 -8.55
CA LEU A 100 18.51 -5.88 -8.09
C LEU A 100 18.98 -6.05 -6.65
N ARG A 101 18.10 -6.51 -5.75
CA ARG A 101 18.43 -6.81 -4.36
C ARG A 101 19.51 -7.90 -4.23
N HIS A 102 19.39 -8.99 -5.00
CA HIS A 102 20.42 -10.04 -5.05
C HIS A 102 21.77 -9.49 -5.54
N ALA A 103 21.73 -8.63 -6.57
CA ALA A 103 22.90 -7.96 -7.12
C ALA A 103 23.52 -6.88 -6.20
N GLY A 104 22.84 -6.53 -5.10
CA GLY A 104 23.39 -5.68 -4.04
C GLY A 104 22.63 -4.39 -3.76
N ALA A 105 21.54 -4.12 -4.48
CA ALA A 105 20.70 -2.98 -4.21
C ALA A 105 20.11 -3.02 -2.79
N VAL A 106 20.15 -1.89 -2.09
CA VAL A 106 19.57 -1.68 -0.77
C VAL A 106 18.75 -0.40 -0.75
N ALA A 107 17.78 -0.33 0.16
CA ALA A 107 17.10 0.92 0.48
C ALA A 107 18.06 1.81 1.30
N GLY A 108 18.27 3.05 0.86
CA GLY A 108 19.08 4.05 1.57
C GLY A 108 18.25 4.82 2.60
N LYS A 109 18.92 5.55 3.50
CA LYS A 109 18.25 6.30 4.59
C LYS A 109 17.27 7.36 4.07
N ASN A 110 17.65 8.07 3.01
CA ASN A 110 16.89 9.16 2.43
C ASN A 110 16.27 8.80 1.07
N THR A 111 15.95 7.52 0.86
CA THR A 111 15.34 7.03 -0.39
C THR A 111 13.83 6.82 -0.25
N GLY A 112 13.10 7.01 -1.35
CA GLY A 112 11.67 6.84 -1.47
C GLY A 112 11.19 6.02 -2.66
N ILE A 113 9.87 5.81 -2.68
CA ILE A 113 9.15 5.22 -3.80
C ILE A 113 8.00 6.14 -4.16
N HIS A 114 7.86 6.44 -5.46
CA HIS A 114 6.74 7.20 -6.00
C HIS A 114 5.92 6.33 -6.94
N VAL A 115 4.59 6.34 -6.77
CA VAL A 115 3.66 5.66 -7.68
C VAL A 115 2.85 6.72 -8.40
N HIS A 116 2.92 6.71 -9.73
CA HIS A 116 2.22 7.63 -10.61
C HIS A 116 1.02 6.94 -11.23
N ILE A 117 -0.20 7.41 -10.97
CA ILE A 117 -1.41 6.89 -11.62
C ILE A 117 -1.77 7.79 -12.79
N ASN A 118 -2.10 7.22 -13.95
CA ASN A 118 -2.57 7.98 -15.11
C ASN A 118 -3.77 8.85 -14.72
N ALA A 119 -3.66 10.17 -14.91
CA ALA A 119 -4.70 11.11 -14.53
C ALA A 119 -5.76 11.31 -15.62
N ALA A 120 -5.56 10.82 -16.85
CA ALA A 120 -6.51 11.02 -17.95
C ALA A 120 -7.97 10.60 -17.64
N PRO A 121 -8.24 9.52 -16.87
CA PRO A 121 -9.62 9.16 -16.49
C PRO A 121 -10.23 10.07 -15.41
N HIS A 122 -9.45 10.95 -14.78
CA HIS A 122 -9.90 11.80 -13.68
C HIS A 122 -10.42 13.16 -14.16
N ASP A 123 -11.50 13.60 -13.53
CA ASP A 123 -12.09 14.92 -13.68
C ASP A 123 -11.92 15.74 -12.38
N ALA A 124 -12.39 16.99 -12.35
CA ALA A 124 -12.29 17.84 -11.17
C ALA A 124 -12.99 17.26 -9.93
N ARG A 125 -14.08 16.51 -10.12
CA ARG A 125 -14.82 15.84 -9.04
C ARG A 125 -14.02 14.65 -8.52
N THR A 126 -13.44 13.82 -9.38
CA THR A 126 -12.68 12.63 -8.95
C THR A 126 -11.34 13.04 -8.32
N LEU A 127 -10.71 14.13 -8.78
CA LEU A 127 -9.57 14.74 -8.09
C LEU A 127 -9.96 15.27 -6.70
N ARG A 128 -11.13 15.90 -6.55
CA ARG A 128 -11.64 16.23 -5.21
C ARG A 128 -11.89 14.98 -4.37
N ASN A 129 -12.45 13.93 -4.95
CA ASN A 129 -12.74 12.69 -4.23
C ASN A 129 -11.46 12.03 -3.72
N ILE A 130 -10.42 11.92 -4.56
CA ILE A 130 -9.16 11.26 -4.15
C ILE A 130 -8.46 12.05 -3.04
N THR A 131 -8.48 13.39 -3.11
CA THR A 131 -8.01 14.27 -2.02
C THR A 131 -8.79 14.03 -0.73
N ASN A 132 -10.12 13.97 -0.80
CA ASN A 132 -10.96 13.70 0.38
C ASN A 132 -10.70 12.30 0.96
N ILE A 133 -10.57 11.26 0.12
CA ILE A 133 -10.25 9.90 0.54
C ILE A 133 -8.91 9.88 1.27
N MET A 134 -7.87 10.47 0.67
CA MET A 134 -6.54 10.57 1.26
C MET A 134 -6.60 11.28 2.61
N TYR A 135 -7.14 12.50 2.67
CA TYR A 135 -7.24 13.24 3.94
C TYR A 135 -8.00 12.46 5.01
N SER A 136 -9.10 11.77 4.65
CA SER A 136 -9.90 11.01 5.62
C SER A 136 -9.16 9.81 6.22
N LYS A 137 -8.11 9.30 5.56
CA LYS A 137 -7.39 8.06 5.94
C LYS A 137 -5.90 8.26 6.18
N GLU A 138 -5.33 9.42 5.88
CA GLU A 138 -3.89 9.63 5.86
C GLU A 138 -3.22 9.29 7.20
N ASP A 139 -3.85 9.53 8.35
CA ASP A 139 -3.23 9.15 9.63
C ASP A 139 -3.04 7.63 9.76
N LEU A 140 -4.05 6.85 9.35
CA LEU A 140 -3.95 5.39 9.30
C LEU A 140 -2.98 4.92 8.22
N ILE A 141 -2.94 5.60 7.06
CA ILE A 141 -2.03 5.25 5.96
C ILE A 141 -0.58 5.50 6.40
N TYR A 142 -0.28 6.64 7.01
CA TYR A 142 1.05 6.99 7.48
C TYR A 142 1.54 6.01 8.56
N LYS A 143 0.66 5.68 9.52
CA LYS A 143 0.95 4.67 10.55
C LYS A 143 1.18 3.28 9.93
N ALA A 144 0.32 2.85 9.00
CA ALA A 144 0.45 1.56 8.33
C ALA A 144 1.77 1.42 7.55
N LEU A 145 2.20 2.49 6.88
CA LEU A 145 3.42 2.52 6.08
C LEU A 145 4.69 2.85 6.90
N GLN A 146 4.53 3.22 8.18
CA GLN A 146 5.59 3.73 9.05
C GLN A 146 6.40 4.84 8.38
N VAL A 147 5.72 5.78 7.73
CA VAL A 147 6.37 6.88 6.98
C VAL A 147 7.37 7.57 7.90
N ASP A 148 8.60 7.72 7.42
CA ASP A 148 9.64 8.39 8.19
C ASP A 148 9.24 9.83 8.53
N VAL A 149 9.49 10.25 9.77
CA VAL A 149 9.04 11.55 10.29
C VAL A 149 9.72 12.71 9.54
N GLU A 150 11.01 12.61 9.25
CA GLU A 150 11.70 13.66 8.48
C GLU A 150 11.16 13.74 7.06
N ARG A 151 10.84 12.59 6.45
CA ARG A 151 10.20 12.53 5.13
C ARG A 151 8.81 13.12 5.13
N GLU A 152 7.98 12.80 6.12
CA GLU A 152 6.65 13.40 6.29
C GLU A 152 6.76 14.93 6.33
N HIS A 153 7.70 15.47 7.11
CA HIS A 153 7.83 16.93 7.24
C HIS A 153 8.37 17.63 5.99
N ARG A 154 9.21 16.98 5.19
CA ARG A 154 9.95 17.63 4.09
C ARG A 154 9.49 17.27 2.69
N TYR A 155 9.10 16.01 2.46
CA TYR A 155 9.00 15.46 1.11
C TYR A 155 7.62 14.89 0.78
N CYS A 156 6.88 14.45 1.79
CA CYS A 156 5.55 13.87 1.64
C CYS A 156 4.65 14.31 2.79
N GLN A 157 4.41 15.62 2.91
CA GLN A 157 3.49 16.17 3.91
C GLN A 157 2.07 15.63 3.71
N LYS A 158 1.29 15.62 4.79
CA LYS A 158 -0.15 15.33 4.72
C LYS A 158 -0.87 16.33 3.80
N VAL A 159 -2.11 16.00 3.43
CA VAL A 159 -2.93 16.89 2.61
C VAL A 159 -3.13 18.23 3.34
N GLU A 160 -2.79 19.34 2.68
CA GLU A 160 -2.94 20.68 3.26
C GLU A 160 -4.42 21.00 3.52
N GLU A 161 -4.73 21.43 4.75
CA GLU A 161 -6.11 21.69 5.16
C GLU A 161 -6.75 22.84 4.40
N ASP A 162 -6.04 23.93 4.17
CA ASP A 162 -6.54 25.10 3.43
C ASP A 162 -6.90 24.72 1.99
N PHE A 163 -6.03 23.95 1.33
CA PHE A 163 -6.29 23.39 0.01
C PHE A 163 -7.57 22.53 0.01
N LEU A 164 -7.69 21.60 0.96
CA LEU A 164 -8.85 20.72 1.08
C LEU A 164 -10.14 21.53 1.34
N GLN A 165 -10.08 22.53 2.21
CA GLN A 165 -11.22 23.39 2.54
C GLN A 165 -11.69 24.16 1.31
N GLU A 166 -10.78 24.82 0.59
CA GLU A 166 -11.08 25.55 -0.64
C GLU A 166 -11.64 24.63 -1.73
N LEU A 167 -11.05 23.44 -1.91
CA LEU A 167 -11.48 22.45 -2.89
C LEU A 167 -12.93 21.98 -2.64
N ASN A 168 -13.30 21.79 -1.37
CA ASN A 168 -14.65 21.36 -0.98
C ASN A 168 -15.66 22.51 -0.90
N ARG A 169 -15.21 23.75 -0.67
CA ARG A 169 -16.04 24.95 -0.71
C ARG A 169 -16.42 25.31 -2.14
N LYS A 170 -15.43 25.40 -3.04
CA LYS A 170 -15.62 25.78 -4.45
C LYS A 170 -16.24 24.68 -5.30
N LYS A 171 -15.96 23.41 -4.99
CA LYS A 171 -16.44 22.23 -5.74
C LYS A 171 -16.18 22.38 -7.26
N PRO A 172 -14.91 22.51 -7.66
CA PRO A 172 -14.54 22.86 -9.03
C PRO A 172 -15.11 21.90 -10.07
N LYS A 173 -15.31 22.42 -11.29
CA LYS A 173 -15.89 21.71 -12.44
C LYS A 173 -14.89 21.44 -13.55
N SER A 174 -13.71 22.05 -13.50
CA SER A 174 -12.63 21.85 -14.47
C SER A 174 -11.29 21.58 -13.79
N LEU A 175 -10.38 20.90 -14.49
CA LEU A 175 -9.01 20.68 -14.02
C LEU A 175 -8.26 22.00 -13.81
N GLU A 176 -8.59 23.02 -14.61
CA GLU A 176 -8.01 24.37 -14.49
C GLU A 176 -8.41 25.03 -13.15
N GLU A 177 -9.66 24.87 -12.71
CA GLU A 177 -10.06 25.36 -11.38
C GLU A 177 -9.37 24.59 -10.26
N VAL A 178 -9.19 23.26 -10.38
CA VAL A 178 -8.40 22.48 -9.41
C VAL A 178 -6.96 22.97 -9.36
N SER A 179 -6.34 23.24 -10.52
CA SER A 179 -4.99 23.79 -10.66
C SER A 179 -4.86 25.14 -9.93
N ARG A 180 -5.80 26.07 -10.15
CA ARG A 180 -5.81 27.38 -9.48
C ARG A 180 -5.94 27.25 -7.96
N ILE A 181 -6.73 26.31 -7.47
CA ILE A 181 -6.85 26.03 -6.03
C ILE A 181 -5.54 25.44 -5.50
N TRP A 182 -4.94 24.48 -6.22
CA TRP A 182 -3.67 23.83 -5.85
C TRP A 182 -2.51 24.83 -5.74
N TYR A 183 -2.39 25.75 -6.70
CA TYR A 183 -1.31 26.75 -6.69
C TYR A 183 -1.67 28.07 -5.99
N LYS A 184 -2.81 28.13 -5.29
CA LYS A 184 -3.25 29.35 -4.59
C LYS A 184 -3.28 30.59 -5.50
N GLY A 185 -3.60 30.40 -6.78
CA GLY A 185 -3.77 31.45 -7.79
C GLY A 185 -2.59 31.71 -8.74
N VAL A 186 -1.34 31.37 -8.38
CA VAL A 186 -0.17 31.61 -9.24
C VAL A 186 0.25 30.34 -9.97
N ASP A 187 0.08 30.27 -11.28
CA ASP A 187 0.33 29.02 -12.03
C ASP A 187 1.79 28.54 -11.94
N GLY A 188 1.96 27.37 -11.33
CA GLY A 188 3.25 26.71 -11.14
C GLY A 188 3.51 25.53 -12.06
N ARG A 189 2.60 25.19 -12.99
CA ARG A 189 2.61 23.88 -13.69
C ARG A 189 3.87 23.57 -14.49
N HIS A 190 4.56 24.59 -14.98
CA HIS A 190 5.78 24.44 -15.79
C HIS A 190 7.06 24.27 -14.96
N ARG A 191 7.00 24.41 -13.62
CA ARG A 191 8.18 24.30 -12.75
C ARG A 191 8.35 22.87 -12.26
N HIS A 192 9.42 22.19 -12.64
CA HIS A 192 9.72 20.83 -12.15
C HIS A 192 9.84 20.77 -10.61
N TYR A 193 10.58 21.73 -10.03
CA TYR A 193 10.72 21.89 -8.59
C TYR A 193 9.77 22.98 -8.06
N HIS A 194 8.47 22.71 -8.06
CA HIS A 194 7.47 23.57 -7.42
C HIS A 194 7.27 23.16 -5.95
N GLU A 195 7.17 24.11 -5.01
CA GLU A 195 7.04 23.82 -3.57
C GLU A 195 5.80 22.98 -3.23
N SER A 196 4.69 23.18 -3.95
CA SER A 196 3.46 22.41 -3.75
C SER A 196 3.57 20.93 -4.10
N ARG A 197 4.71 20.45 -4.59
CA ARG A 197 4.89 19.01 -4.89
C ARG A 197 5.02 18.14 -3.64
N TYR A 198 5.40 18.70 -2.49
CA TYR A 198 5.89 17.93 -1.33
C TYR A 198 4.77 17.42 -0.40
N HIS A 199 3.72 16.85 -0.98
CA HIS A 199 2.61 16.21 -0.26
C HIS A 199 2.48 14.73 -0.65
N CYS A 200 2.01 13.87 0.26
CA CYS A 200 1.80 12.44 0.00
C CYS A 200 0.98 12.16 -1.26
N LEU A 201 -0.05 12.96 -1.50
CA LEU A 201 -0.83 13.02 -2.72
C LEU A 201 -0.45 14.31 -3.45
N ASN A 202 0.43 14.20 -4.43
CA ASN A 202 0.93 15.34 -5.18
C ASN A 202 0.11 15.52 -6.47
N LEU A 203 -0.72 16.58 -6.52
CA LEU A 203 -1.48 16.95 -7.70
C LEU A 203 -0.73 17.89 -8.66
N HIS A 204 0.42 18.44 -8.29
CA HIS A 204 1.29 19.16 -9.24
C HIS A 204 1.62 18.27 -10.44
N SER A 205 1.87 16.99 -10.18
CA SER A 205 2.14 15.97 -11.20
C SER A 205 0.99 15.80 -12.21
N VAL A 206 -0.25 16.11 -11.84
CA VAL A 206 -1.41 16.04 -12.76
C VAL A 206 -1.25 17.12 -13.83
N PHE A 207 -0.92 18.33 -13.42
CA PHE A 207 -0.83 19.49 -14.32
C PHE A 207 0.47 19.51 -15.12
N GLN A 208 1.54 18.91 -14.58
CA GLN A 208 2.85 18.87 -15.22
C GLN A 208 3.07 17.63 -16.10
N LYS A 209 2.72 16.44 -15.57
CA LYS A 209 3.06 15.14 -16.17
C LYS A 209 1.84 14.34 -16.61
N GLY A 210 0.62 14.78 -16.27
CA GLY A 210 -0.61 14.02 -16.53
C GLY A 210 -0.81 12.82 -15.61
N THR A 211 -0.21 12.83 -14.41
CA THR A 211 -0.32 11.72 -13.44
C THR A 211 -0.62 12.20 -12.03
N ILE A 212 -1.37 11.42 -11.25
CA ILE A 212 -1.48 11.63 -9.80
C ILE A 212 -0.31 10.91 -9.14
N GLU A 213 0.54 11.64 -8.42
CA GLU A 213 1.72 11.07 -7.76
C GLU A 213 1.43 10.77 -6.28
N PHE A 214 1.67 9.53 -5.88
CA PHE A 214 1.72 9.11 -4.48
C PHE A 214 3.17 8.95 -4.06
N ARG A 215 3.62 9.76 -3.10
CA ARG A 215 5.04 9.86 -2.75
C ARG A 215 5.41 9.60 -1.29
N LEU A 216 4.47 9.02 -0.54
CA LEU A 216 4.60 8.75 0.89
C LEU A 216 5.38 7.48 1.24
N PHE A 217 5.79 6.68 0.27
CA PHE A 217 6.35 5.36 0.54
C PHE A 217 7.84 5.42 0.91
N ASN A 218 8.19 4.81 2.04
CA ASN A 218 9.56 4.47 2.39
C ASN A 218 10.17 3.55 1.32
N SER A 219 11.43 3.80 0.95
CA SER A 219 12.11 2.87 0.06
C SER A 219 12.25 1.50 0.71
N THR A 220 12.21 0.47 -0.14
CA THR A 220 12.37 -0.91 0.25
C THR A 220 12.76 -1.70 -0.99
N THR A 221 13.61 -2.71 -0.83
CA THR A 221 13.86 -3.71 -1.87
C THR A 221 13.01 -4.98 -1.66
N HIS A 222 11.96 -4.90 -0.83
CA HIS A 222 11.02 -5.98 -0.61
C HIS A 222 9.88 -5.94 -1.65
N ALA A 223 9.98 -6.79 -2.68
CA ALA A 223 9.02 -6.89 -3.79
C ALA A 223 7.55 -7.03 -3.36
N GLY A 224 7.27 -7.68 -2.24
CA GLY A 224 5.90 -7.80 -1.70
C GLY A 224 5.32 -6.47 -1.16
N LYS A 225 6.17 -5.58 -0.61
CA LYS A 225 5.75 -4.28 -0.10
C LYS A 225 5.51 -3.32 -1.27
N ILE A 226 6.39 -3.33 -2.27
CA ILE A 226 6.22 -2.55 -3.51
C ILE A 226 4.91 -2.90 -4.22
N LYS A 227 4.61 -4.21 -4.37
CA LYS A 227 3.30 -4.64 -4.89
C LYS A 227 2.14 -4.07 -4.08
N ALA A 228 2.24 -4.10 -2.74
CA ALA A 228 1.19 -3.56 -1.87
C ALA A 228 0.99 -2.05 -2.07
N TYR A 229 2.06 -1.29 -2.28
CA TYR A 229 2.02 0.15 -2.54
C TYR A 229 1.32 0.47 -3.86
N ILE A 230 1.71 -0.21 -4.95
CA ILE A 230 1.07 -0.07 -6.26
C ILE A 230 -0.43 -0.40 -6.15
N GLN A 231 -0.78 -1.53 -5.55
CA GLN A 231 -2.18 -1.95 -5.40
C GLN A 231 -2.99 -0.95 -4.55
N LEU A 232 -2.40 -0.39 -3.49
CA LEU A 232 -3.07 0.62 -2.67
C LEU A 232 -3.38 1.89 -3.48
N CYS A 233 -2.41 2.42 -4.23
CA CYS A 233 -2.59 3.60 -5.08
C CYS A 233 -3.67 3.40 -6.13
N LEU A 234 -3.61 2.26 -6.83
CA LEU A 234 -4.60 1.89 -7.85
C LEU A 234 -6.00 1.77 -7.23
N ALA A 235 -6.12 1.14 -6.07
CA ALA A 235 -7.40 0.93 -5.41
C ALA A 235 -8.01 2.25 -4.88
N ILE A 236 -7.21 3.14 -4.31
CA ILE A 236 -7.64 4.50 -3.90
C ILE A 236 -8.11 5.31 -5.12
N SER A 237 -7.35 5.28 -6.22
CA SER A 237 -7.73 5.95 -7.46
C SER A 237 -9.04 5.39 -8.04
N ALA A 238 -9.20 4.07 -8.07
CA ALA A 238 -10.44 3.42 -8.51
C ALA A 238 -11.63 3.82 -7.63
N GLN A 239 -11.46 3.89 -6.31
CA GLN A 239 -12.50 4.38 -5.41
C GLN A 239 -12.91 5.81 -5.77
N ALA A 240 -11.94 6.70 -5.99
CA ALA A 240 -12.21 8.10 -6.31
C ALA A 240 -12.99 8.28 -7.64
N LEU A 241 -12.65 7.47 -8.65
CA LEU A 241 -13.30 7.45 -9.96
C LEU A 241 -14.75 6.94 -9.89
N ASN A 242 -14.98 5.89 -9.10
CA ASN A 242 -16.28 5.21 -9.05
C ASN A 242 -17.29 5.89 -8.12
N GLN A 243 -16.83 6.71 -7.16
CA GLN A 243 -17.71 7.35 -6.19
C GLN A 243 -18.27 8.69 -6.68
N LYS A 244 -19.54 8.97 -6.36
CA LYS A 244 -20.16 10.30 -6.61
C LYS A 244 -19.53 11.39 -5.74
N CYS A 245 -19.21 11.06 -4.50
CA CYS A 245 -18.52 11.91 -3.53
C CYS A 245 -17.73 11.06 -2.53
N ALA A 246 -16.74 11.68 -1.89
CA ALA A 246 -16.01 11.08 -0.77
C ALA A 246 -16.04 11.99 0.46
N SER A 247 -16.13 11.37 1.65
CA SER A 247 -16.07 12.08 2.93
C SER A 247 -14.66 12.62 3.18
N ARG A 248 -14.58 13.87 3.65
CA ARG A 248 -13.34 14.50 4.13
C ARG A 248 -13.18 14.41 5.65
N ILE A 249 -14.03 13.66 6.34
CA ILE A 249 -13.96 13.52 7.80
C ILE A 249 -12.84 12.54 8.13
N LYS A 250 -11.87 12.98 8.93
CA LYS A 250 -10.78 12.16 9.46
C LYS A 250 -11.33 10.93 10.18
N THR A 251 -10.71 9.78 9.94
CA THR A 251 -11.16 8.52 10.52
C THR A 251 -10.62 8.40 11.94
N ALA A 252 -11.47 8.60 12.93
CA ALA A 252 -11.20 8.20 14.30
C ALA A 252 -11.56 6.71 14.50
N SER A 253 -10.71 5.95 15.19
CA SER A 253 -10.93 4.53 15.40
C SER A 253 -10.29 4.06 16.71
N THR A 254 -11.03 3.29 17.51
CA THR A 254 -10.53 2.58 18.70
C THR A 254 -9.88 1.23 18.37
N ASN A 255 -10.12 0.71 17.15
CA ASN A 255 -9.43 -0.46 16.59
C ASN A 255 -9.01 -0.18 15.15
N GLU A 256 -7.83 0.41 15.00
CA GLU A 256 -7.27 0.84 13.71
C GLU A 256 -7.14 -0.32 12.71
N LYS A 257 -6.65 -1.49 13.15
CA LYS A 257 -6.43 -2.65 12.28
C LYS A 257 -7.75 -3.16 11.69
N TYR A 258 -8.80 -3.26 12.49
CA TYR A 258 -10.14 -3.60 11.98
C TYR A 258 -10.66 -2.55 10.99
N THR A 259 -10.60 -1.28 11.37
CA THR A 259 -11.11 -0.16 10.55
C THR A 259 -10.39 -0.07 9.21
N PHE A 260 -9.06 -0.20 9.22
CA PHE A 260 -8.28 -0.16 7.99
C PHE A 260 -8.53 -1.39 7.13
N ARG A 261 -8.59 -2.60 7.71
CA ARG A 261 -8.93 -3.82 6.97
C ARG A 261 -10.28 -3.69 6.26
N THR A 262 -11.32 -3.26 6.97
CA THR A 262 -12.65 -3.09 6.36
C THR A 262 -12.64 -2.04 5.25
N TRP A 263 -11.81 -1.00 5.36
CA TRP A 263 -11.58 -0.07 4.26
C TRP A 263 -10.88 -0.72 3.07
N LEU A 264 -9.80 -1.50 3.27
CA LEU A 264 -9.12 -2.23 2.20
C LEU A 264 -10.07 -3.20 1.47
N LEU A 265 -10.98 -3.86 2.18
CA LEU A 265 -11.99 -4.72 1.56
C LEU A 265 -12.99 -3.91 0.72
N ARG A 266 -13.42 -2.73 1.20
CA ARG A 266 -14.29 -1.82 0.42
C ARG A 266 -13.59 -1.21 -0.80
N LEU A 267 -12.26 -1.11 -0.77
CA LEU A 267 -11.45 -0.75 -1.94
C LEU A 267 -11.41 -1.86 -3.00
N GLY A 268 -11.95 -3.05 -2.72
CA GLY A 268 -11.92 -4.20 -3.61
C GLY A 268 -10.67 -5.09 -3.46
N MET A 269 -9.85 -4.87 -2.43
CA MET A 269 -8.66 -5.69 -2.15
C MET A 269 -9.04 -7.02 -1.49
N ILE A 270 -9.85 -7.84 -2.17
CA ILE A 270 -10.47 -9.09 -1.68
C ILE A 270 -9.83 -10.30 -2.37
N GLY A 271 -9.70 -11.42 -1.68
CA GLY A 271 -9.14 -12.66 -2.22
C GLY A 271 -7.61 -12.79 -2.04
N ASP A 272 -7.05 -13.86 -2.60
CA ASP A 272 -5.64 -14.24 -2.40
C ASP A 272 -4.64 -13.29 -3.08
N GLU A 273 -5.04 -12.71 -4.21
CA GLU A 273 -4.27 -11.69 -4.95
C GLU A 273 -3.75 -10.56 -4.05
N PHE A 274 -4.56 -10.14 -3.08
CA PHE A 274 -4.28 -9.03 -2.17
C PHE A 274 -3.90 -9.50 -0.76
N LYS A 275 -3.75 -10.80 -0.52
CA LYS A 275 -3.39 -11.34 0.81
C LYS A 275 -2.09 -10.72 1.32
N THR A 276 -1.07 -10.63 0.46
CA THR A 276 0.21 -10.00 0.76
C THR A 276 0.07 -8.50 1.04
N ALA A 277 -0.74 -7.78 0.25
CA ALA A 277 -0.96 -6.36 0.47
C ALA A 277 -1.69 -6.09 1.78
N ARG A 278 -2.77 -6.82 2.07
CA ARG A 278 -3.48 -6.72 3.35
C ARG A 278 -2.56 -7.05 4.53
N LYS A 279 -1.66 -8.03 4.40
CA LYS A 279 -0.66 -8.33 5.45
C LYS A 279 0.19 -7.11 5.76
N PHE A 280 0.90 -6.56 4.76
CA PHE A 280 1.82 -5.44 4.97
C PHE A 280 1.13 -4.14 5.38
N LEU A 281 -0.08 -3.89 4.86
CA LEU A 281 -0.84 -2.68 5.18
C LEU A 281 -1.53 -2.72 6.55
N LEU A 282 -1.55 -3.88 7.23
CA LEU A 282 -2.17 -4.04 8.54
C LEU A 282 -1.17 -4.33 9.65
N GLU A 283 0.08 -4.72 9.33
CA GLU A 283 1.05 -5.21 10.31
C GLU A 283 1.40 -4.18 11.40
N ASN A 284 1.40 -2.90 11.05
CA ASN A 284 1.79 -1.80 11.93
C ASN A 284 0.61 -1.11 12.64
N LEU A 285 -0.63 -1.57 12.41
CA LEU A 285 -1.81 -0.98 13.03
C LEU A 285 -2.20 -1.70 14.33
N GLU A 286 -2.77 -0.95 15.28
CA GLU A 286 -3.16 -1.50 16.57
C GLU A 286 -4.53 -2.18 16.53
N GLY A 287 -4.75 -3.10 17.48
CA GLY A 287 -6.00 -3.83 17.62
C GLY A 287 -6.10 -5.12 16.80
N GLY A 288 -7.29 -5.72 16.83
CA GLY A 288 -7.61 -7.01 16.21
C GLY A 288 -8.28 -6.90 14.84
N ILE A 289 -8.31 -8.00 14.09
CA ILE A 289 -8.83 -8.07 12.71
C ILE A 289 -10.33 -8.38 12.63
N ALA A 290 -10.87 -9.05 13.66
CA ALA A 290 -12.18 -9.70 13.62
C ALA A 290 -13.34 -8.78 14.05
N TRP A 291 -13.11 -7.90 15.03
CA TRP A 291 -14.17 -7.14 15.69
C TRP A 291 -13.84 -5.65 15.73
N LYS A 292 -14.86 -4.80 15.55
CA LYS A 292 -14.70 -3.34 15.62
C LYS A 292 -14.41 -2.89 17.05
N ASP A 293 -15.14 -3.47 17.99
CA ASP A 293 -15.04 -3.15 19.41
C ASP A 293 -14.31 -4.30 20.14
N PRO A 294 -13.21 -4.02 20.87
CA PRO A 294 -12.52 -5.01 21.67
C PRO A 294 -13.43 -5.80 22.62
N GLU A 295 -14.50 -5.19 23.17
CA GLU A 295 -15.44 -5.88 24.06
C GLU A 295 -16.22 -7.01 23.36
N GLN A 296 -16.43 -6.91 22.04
CA GLN A 296 -17.04 -7.99 21.26
C GLN A 296 -16.13 -9.23 21.23
N ALA A 297 -14.81 -9.03 21.16
CA ALA A 297 -13.86 -10.12 21.20
C ALA A 297 -13.84 -10.81 22.57
N VAL A 298 -13.93 -10.04 23.66
CA VAL A 298 -14.01 -10.55 25.03
C VAL A 298 -15.29 -11.37 25.23
N ARG A 299 -16.46 -10.80 24.91
CA ARG A 299 -17.76 -11.50 25.00
C ARG A 299 -17.78 -12.81 24.21
N GLN A 300 -17.20 -12.82 23.01
CA GLN A 300 -17.12 -14.05 22.21
C GLN A 300 -16.20 -15.10 22.86
N LYS A 301 -15.07 -14.67 23.44
CA LYS A 301 -14.16 -15.57 24.16
C LYS A 301 -14.81 -16.18 25.41
N GLU A 302 -15.56 -15.36 26.17
CA GLU A 302 -16.33 -15.82 27.33
C GLU A 302 -17.43 -16.80 26.92
N ARG A 303 -18.18 -16.50 25.86
CA ARG A 303 -19.21 -17.41 25.32
C ARG A 303 -18.61 -18.76 24.90
N LEU A 304 -17.47 -18.76 24.22
CA LEU A 304 -16.79 -20.00 23.81
C LEU A 304 -16.27 -20.78 25.02
N ARG A 305 -15.77 -20.09 26.05
CA ARG A 305 -15.34 -20.72 27.30
C ARG A 305 -16.52 -21.37 28.03
N ALA A 306 -17.64 -20.65 28.21
CA ALA A 306 -18.85 -21.18 28.82
C ALA A 306 -19.42 -22.37 28.04
N MET A 307 -19.39 -22.34 26.70
CA MET A 307 -19.79 -23.48 25.87
C MET A 307 -18.86 -24.69 26.08
N LYS A 308 -17.55 -24.47 26.23
CA LYS A 308 -16.59 -25.55 26.49
C LYS A 308 -16.79 -26.16 27.87
N GLU A 309 -16.92 -25.33 28.90
CA GLU A 309 -17.18 -25.75 30.29
C GLU A 309 -18.51 -26.52 30.39
N LYS A 310 -19.57 -26.04 29.73
CA LYS A 310 -20.85 -26.76 29.66
C LYS A 310 -20.71 -28.12 28.99
N LYS A 311 -19.97 -28.20 27.88
CA LYS A 311 -19.74 -29.47 27.17
C LYS A 311 -18.89 -30.45 27.98
N GLU A 312 -17.89 -29.96 28.71
CA GLU A 312 -17.07 -30.78 29.62
C GLU A 312 -17.91 -31.32 30.79
N LEU A 313 -18.80 -30.50 31.36
CA LEU A 313 -19.77 -30.95 32.38
C LEU A 313 -20.75 -31.99 31.82
N GLU A 314 -21.29 -31.78 30.61
CA GLU A 314 -22.19 -32.74 29.96
C GLU A 314 -21.49 -34.10 29.71
N ILE A 315 -20.24 -34.08 29.27
CA ILE A 315 -19.43 -35.30 29.09
C ILE A 315 -19.14 -35.96 30.44
N GLY A 316 -18.79 -35.18 31.46
CA GLY A 316 -18.55 -35.70 32.81
C GLY A 316 -19.79 -36.36 33.41
N HIS A 317 -20.96 -35.72 33.29
CA HIS A 317 -22.23 -36.31 33.74
C HIS A 317 -22.61 -37.57 32.97
N ALA A 318 -22.38 -37.61 31.65
CA ALA A 318 -22.64 -38.81 30.85
C ALA A 318 -21.74 -40.00 31.28
N GLN A 319 -20.46 -39.74 31.54
CA GLN A 319 -19.52 -40.76 32.03
C GLN A 319 -19.86 -41.25 33.44
N GLN A 320 -20.34 -40.36 34.32
CA GLN A 320 -20.78 -40.73 35.66
C GLN A 320 -22.06 -41.57 35.64
N ALA A 321 -23.01 -41.25 34.75
CA ALA A 321 -24.23 -42.02 34.56
C ALA A 321 -23.93 -43.44 34.05
N ASP A 322 -23.05 -43.58 33.05
CA ASP A 322 -22.60 -44.88 32.52
C ASP A 322 -21.96 -45.75 33.62
N SER A 323 -21.11 -45.15 34.49
CA SER A 323 -20.46 -45.87 35.59
C SER A 323 -21.43 -46.31 36.70
N MET A 324 -22.55 -45.59 36.90
CA MET A 324 -23.57 -45.97 37.87
C MET A 324 -24.54 -47.04 37.33
N GLU A 325 -24.72 -47.12 36.01
CA GLU A 325 -25.50 -48.21 35.37
C GLU A 325 -24.72 -49.53 35.35
N GLU A 326 -23.38 -49.52 35.26
CA GLU A 326 -22.54 -50.73 35.38
C GLU A 326 -22.42 -51.29 36.82
N GLU A 327 -22.71 -50.49 37.86
CA GLU A 327 -22.59 -50.91 39.28
C GLU A 327 -23.88 -51.51 39.89
N VAL A 328 -24.97 -51.69 39.14
CA VAL A 328 -26.20 -52.30 39.67
C VAL A 328 -26.03 -53.82 39.81
N PRO A 329 -26.03 -54.42 41.02
CA PRO A 329 -25.90 -55.86 41.19
C PRO A 329 -27.18 -56.58 40.69
N GLU A 330 -27.01 -57.61 39.86
CA GLU A 330 -28.06 -58.57 39.50
C GLU A 330 -28.53 -59.35 40.73
N ASP A 331 -29.49 -58.83 41.49
CA ASP A 331 -30.21 -59.62 42.49
C ASP A 331 -31.59 -59.02 42.79
N ALA A 332 -32.52 -59.13 41.83
CA ALA A 332 -33.96 -58.99 42.09
C ALA A 332 -34.84 -59.45 40.91
N GLN A 333 -34.84 -60.72 40.51
CA GLN A 333 -35.95 -61.28 39.73
C GLN A 333 -36.20 -62.74 40.11
N GLY A 334 -37.20 -62.95 40.97
CA GLY A 334 -37.64 -64.29 41.33
C GLY A 334 -38.90 -64.26 42.16
N MET A 335 -40.04 -63.90 41.56
CA MET A 335 -41.35 -64.43 41.96
C MET A 335 -42.43 -63.95 40.98
N ASN A 336 -42.79 -64.83 40.04
CA ASN A 336 -44.09 -64.75 39.39
C ASN A 336 -44.74 -66.12 39.46
N MET A 337 -45.77 -66.22 40.30
CA MET A 337 -46.68 -67.36 40.36
C MET A 337 -47.66 -67.28 39.21
N THR A 338 -48.01 -68.41 38.59
CA THR A 338 -49.40 -68.90 38.61
C THR A 338 -49.56 -70.30 37.99
N MET A 339 -50.36 -71.10 38.72
CA MET A 339 -51.16 -72.29 38.39
C MET A 339 -50.52 -73.52 37.78
#